data_AF-A0A1F9D8L9-F1
#
_entry.id   AF-A0A1F9D8L9-F1
#
_cell.length_a   1.000
_cell.length_b   1.000
_cell.length_c   1.000
_cell.angle_alpha   90.00
_cell.angle_beta   90.00
_cell.angle_gamma   90.00
#
_symmetry.space_group_name_H-M   'P 1'
#
loop_
_entity.id
_entity.type
_entity.pdbx_description
1 polymer ?
#
loop_
_entity_poly.entity_id
_entity_poly.type
_entity_poly.pdbx_seq_one_letter_code
_entity_poly.pdbx_strand_id
1 'polypeptide(L)' 'MNSYLVRIYRKAEDNPRLLVGVVEEVGVNGKKAFHNLYELWDILNSAKREQTQPKKSKRARSS' A
#
# COMPACT_ATOMS: atom_id res chain seq x y z
N MET A 1 8.48 -14.74 2.78
CA MET A 1 7.22 -14.29 3.38
C MET A 1 7.33 -12.79 3.53
N ASN A 2 6.40 -12.00 2.99
CA ASN A 2 6.46 -10.54 3.11
C ASN A 2 5.80 -10.12 4.42
N SER A 3 6.36 -9.12 5.08
CA SER A 3 5.80 -8.54 6.31
C SER A 3 5.29 -7.14 6.01
N TYR A 4 4.08 -6.84 6.46
CA TYR A 4 3.44 -5.54 6.25
C TYR A 4 3.00 -4.96 7.58
N LEU A 5 3.11 -3.64 7.71
CA LEU A 5 2.52 -2.87 8.79
C LEU A 5 1.30 -2.15 8.24
N VAL A 6 0.13 -2.48 8.79
CA VAL A 6 -1.16 -1.89 8.39
C VAL A 6 -1.62 -0.96 9.50
N ARG A 7 -1.74 0.35 9.20
CA ARG A 7 -2.30 1.35 10.13
C ARG A 7 -3.71 1.70 9.65
N ILE A 8 -4.71 1.43 10.49
CA ILE A 8 -6.11 1.81 10.24
C ILE A 8 -6.39 3.09 11.02
N TYR A 9 -6.82 4.14 10.33
CA TYR A 9 -7.14 5.43 10.94
C TYR A 9 -8.63 5.64 11.13
N ARG A 10 -9.42 5.19 10.15
CA ARG A 10 -10.89 5.31 10.21
C ARG A 10 -11.50 3.98 9.83
N LYS A 11 -12.50 3.58 10.58
CA LYS A 11 -13.40 2.46 10.27
C LYS A 11 -14.81 2.98 10.47
N ALA A 12 -15.68 2.86 9.46
CA ALA A 12 -17.09 3.16 9.67
C ALA A 12 -17.73 2.06 10.55
N GLU A 13 -18.59 2.46 11.47
CA GLU A 13 -19.33 1.52 12.32
C GLU A 13 -20.34 0.72 11.49
N ASP A 14 -21.10 1.41 10.63
CA ASP A 14 -22.19 0.82 9.85
C ASP A 14 -21.74 0.08 8.59
N ASN A 15 -20.52 0.36 8.12
CA ASN A 15 -19.97 -0.28 6.93
C ASN A 15 -18.50 -0.67 7.15
N PRO A 16 -18.23 -1.92 7.58
CA PRO A 16 -16.87 -2.38 7.85
C PRO A 16 -15.99 -2.45 6.59
N ARG A 17 -16.53 -2.31 5.37
CA ARG A 17 -15.74 -2.22 4.14
C ARG A 17 -15.14 -0.82 3.92
N LEU A 18 -15.69 0.20 4.57
CA LEU A 18 -15.16 1.57 4.55
C LEU A 18 -14.13 1.72 5.66
N LEU A 19 -12.87 1.46 5.30
CA LEU A 19 -11.72 1.56 6.18
C LEU A 19 -10.59 2.30 5.48
N VAL A 20 -10.11 3.34 6.15
CA VAL A 20 -9.08 4.24 5.64
C VAL A 20 -7.82 4.04 6.44
N GLY A 21 -6.70 3.86 5.74
CA GLY A 21 -5.43 3.57 6.37
C GLY A 21 -4.25 3.61 5.41
N VAL A 22 -3.10 3.14 5.90
CA VAL A 22 -1.89 2.98 5.11
C VAL A 22 -1.26 1.60 5.32
N VAL A 23 -0.65 1.08 4.26
CA VAL A 23 0.17 -0.13 4.26
C VAL A 23 1.62 0.26 4.00
N GLU A 24 2.50 -0.29 4.81
CA GLU A 24 3.95 -0.17 4.70
C GLU A 24 4.54 -1.57 4.61
N GLU A 25 5.37 -1.86 3.61
CA GLU A 25 6.09 -3.12 3.52
C GLU A 25 7.39 -3.02 4.32
N VAL A 26 7.61 -3.98 5.23
CA VAL A 26 8.76 -3.94 6.13
C VAL A 26 10.06 -4.05 5.32
N GLY A 27 10.96 -3.09 5.52
CA GLY A 27 12.23 -3.02 4.81
C GLY A 27 12.17 -2.34 3.43
N VAL A 28 10.98 -1.92 2.98
CA VAL A 28 10.80 -1.14 1.75
C VAL A 28 10.45 0.29 2.11
N ASN A 29 11.17 1.25 1.51
CA ASN A 29 10.85 2.66 1.73
C ASN A 29 9.60 3.05 0.91
N GLY A 30 8.50 3.33 1.59
CA GLY A 30 7.26 3.81 0.98
C GLY A 30 6.01 3.34 1.70
N LYS A 31 4.92 4.09 1.51
CA LYS A 31 3.60 3.79 2.08
C LYS A 31 2.54 3.91 1.00
N LYS A 32 1.58 2.98 0.98
CA LYS A 32 0.42 3.02 0.09
C LYS A 32 -0.84 3.23 0.93
N ALA A 33 -1.63 4.26 0.63
CA ALA A 33 -2.90 4.50 1.30
C ALA A 33 -4.01 3.61 0.73
N PHE A 34 -5.00 3.27 1.54
CA PHE A 34 -6.24 2.60 1.13
C PHE A 34 -7.44 3.29 1.77
N HIS A 35 -8.59 3.28 1.08
CA HIS A 35 -9.84 3.90 1.54
C HIS A 35 -10.97 2.91 1.75
N ASN A 36 -10.75 1.65 1.34
CA ASN A 36 -11.69 0.56 1.51
C ASN A 36 -10.95 -0.78 1.53
N LEU A 37 -11.69 -1.84 1.89
CA LEU A 37 -11.13 -3.19 2.01
C LEU A 37 -10.62 -3.78 0.69
N TYR A 38 -11.21 -3.39 -0.44
CA TYR A 38 -10.78 -3.86 -1.76
C TYR A 38 -9.42 -3.26 -2.15
N GLU A 39 -9.21 -1.96 -1.92
CA GLU A 39 -7.92 -1.32 -2.13
C GLU A 39 -6.82 -1.95 -1.24
N LEU A 40 -7.14 -2.26 0.03
CA LEU A 40 -6.21 -2.97 0.91
C LEU A 40 -5.85 -4.35 0.35
N TRP A 41 -6.84 -5.11 -0.11
CA TRP A 41 -6.65 -6.42 -0.71
C TRP A 41 -5.77 -6.34 -1.97
N ASP A 42 -6.02 -5.37 -2.84
CA ASP A 42 -5.27 -5.17 -4.06
C ASP A 42 -3.82 -4.80 -3.75
N ILE A 43 -3.57 -3.91 -2.78
CA ILE A 43 -2.20 -3.55 -2.38
C ILE A 43 -1.41 -4.77 -1.89
N LEU A 44 -2.00 -5.57 -1.00
CA LEU A 44 -1.34 -6.74 -0.42
C LEU A 44 -1.09 -7.86 -1.44
N ASN A 45 -1.98 -8.03 -2.43
CA ASN A 45 -1.80 -9.04 -3.48
C ASN A 45 -0.97 -8.55 -4.67
N SER A 46 -0.95 -7.25 -4.95
CA SER A 46 -0.11 -6.65 -6.00
C SER A 46 1.36 -6.67 -5.62
N ALA A 47 1.69 -6.59 -4.33
CA ALA A 47 3.06 -6.68 -3.85
C ALA A 47 3.72 -8.04 -4.19
N LYS A 48 2.95 -9.13 -4.34
CA LYS A 48 3.47 -10.39 -4.87
C LYS A 48 3.95 -10.29 -6.33
N ARG A 49 3.42 -9.34 -7.11
CA ARG A 49 3.71 -9.18 -8.55
C ARG A 49 4.84 -8.19 -8.84
N GLU A 50 5.08 -7.22 -7.97
CA GLU A 50 6.08 -6.15 -8.20
C GLU A 50 7.53 -6.56 -7.86
N GLN A 51 7.78 -7.71 -7.24
CA GLN A 51 9.15 -8.17 -6.92
C GLN A 51 10.04 -8.49 -8.14
N THR A 52 9.50 -8.48 -9.36
CA THR A 52 10.26 -8.72 -10.60
C THR A 52 10.59 -7.48 -11.42
N GLN A 53 10.22 -6.25 -10.99
CA GLN A 53 10.55 -5.05 -11.78
C GLN A 53 11.28 -3.98 -10.97
N PRO A 54 12.52 -3.60 -11.37
CA PRO A 54 13.18 -2.45 -10.78
C PRO A 54 12.41 -1.19 -11.16
N LYS A 55 11.89 -0.47 -10.16
CA LYS A 55 11.27 0.84 -10.35
C LYS A 55 12.30 1.78 -10.99
N LYS A 56 12.14 2.06 -12.29
CA LYS A 56 12.83 3.16 -12.97
C LYS A 56 12.54 4.45 -12.21
N SER A 57 13.56 5.00 -11.56
CA SER A 57 13.57 6.34 -11.02
C SER A 57 13.40 7.34 -12.16
N LYS A 58 12.21 7.92 -12.31
CA LYS A 58 12.07 9.19 -13.04
C LYS A 58 12.53 10.33 -12.12
N ARG A 59 13.86 10.51 -12.06
CA ARG A 59 14.47 11.81 -11.79
C ARG A 59 15.32 12.18 -13.00
N ALA A 60 14.69 12.87 -13.94
CA ALA A 60 15.33 13.70 -14.94
C ALA A 60 14.49 14.97 -15.00
N ARG A 61 15.00 16.19 -14.98
CA ARG A 61 16.34 16.76 -14.86
C ARG A 61 16.08 18.22 -14.44
N SER A 62 17.01 18.79 -13.68
CA SER A 62 17.21 20.23 -13.58
C SER A 62 17.53 20.83 -14.96
N SER A 63 16.87 21.93 -15.33
CA SER A 63 17.42 23.12 -16.01
C SER A 63 16.31 24.13 -16.25
#